data_AF-A0A7X4GL18-F1
#
_entry.id   AF-A0A7X4GL18-F1
#
_cell.length_a   1.000
_cell.length_b   1.000
_cell.length_c   1.000
_cell.angle_alpha   90.00
_cell.angle_beta   90.00
_cell.angle_gamma   90.00
#
_symmetry.space_group_name_H-M   'P 1'
#
loop_
_entity.id
_entity.type
_entity.pdbx_description
1 polymer ?
#
loop_
_entity_poly.entity_id
_entity_poly.type
_entity_poly.pdbx_seq_one_letter_code
_entity_poly.pdbx_strand_id
1 'polypeptide(L)' 'MSPTPAEMIAKYLAAESALLEGKEARFGDRILRMEDLGEIRKGRQEWEQRSLSAQGAAAGRPTFGGLGVSLANFAGE' A
#
# COMPACT_ATOMS: atom_id res chain seq x y z
N MET A 1 -5.64 -6.40 14.01
CA MET A 1 -4.36 -6.16 13.30
C MET A 1 -4.71 -5.77 11.87
N SER A 2 -4.48 -4.53 11.47
CA SER A 2 -4.67 -4.14 10.06
C SER A 2 -3.60 -4.82 9.21
N PRO A 3 -3.92 -5.33 8.00
CA PRO A 3 -2.92 -5.97 7.15
C PRO A 3 -1.81 -4.98 6.83
N THR A 4 -0.56 -5.45 6.84
CA THR A 4 0.57 -4.60 6.46
C THR A 4 0.52 -4.28 4.96
N PRO A 5 1.13 -3.18 4.49
CA PRO A 5 1.19 -2.86 3.06
C PRO A 5 1.76 -4.02 2.22
N ALA A 6 2.77 -4.72 2.73
CA ALA A 6 3.37 -5.88 2.09
C ALA A 6 2.38 -7.04 1.93
N GLU A 7 1.57 -7.32 2.95
CA GLU A 7 0.53 -8.36 2.87
C GLU A 7 -0.55 -8.02 1.85
N MET A 8 -0.93 -6.75 1.75
CA MET A 8 -1.89 -6.31 0.72
C MET A 8 -1.33 -6.49 -0.69
N ILE A 9 -0.08 -6.08 -0.93
CA ILE A 9 0.61 -6.26 -2.21
C ILE A 9 0.66 -7.73 -2.61
N ALA A 10 1.01 -8.62 -1.67
CA ALA A 10 1.06 -10.06 -1.91
C ALA A 10 -0.32 -10.63 -2.33
N LYS A 11 -1.41 -10.18 -1.69
CA LYS A 11 -2.77 -10.58 -2.10
C LYS A 11 -3.13 -10.13 -3.51
N TYR A 12 -2.76 -8.90 -3.90
CA TYR A 12 -2.97 -8.42 -5.26
C TYR A 12 -2.16 -9.21 -6.29
N LEU A 13 -0.90 -9.54 -5.98
CA LEU A 13 -0.06 -10.37 -6.87
C LEU A 13 -0.65 -11.77 -7.07
N ALA A 14 -1.09 -12.43 -5.98
CA ALA A 14 -1.71 -13.74 -6.06
C ALA A 14 -2.99 -13.72 -6.90
N ALA A 15 -3.83 -12.70 -6.72
CA ALA A 15 -5.02 -12.51 -7.55
C ALA A 15 -4.64 -12.30 -9.02
N GLU A 16 -3.65 -11.46 -9.31
CA GLU A 16 -3.22 -11.18 -10.67
C GLU A 16 -2.66 -12.41 -11.39
N SER A 17 -1.84 -13.21 -10.70
CA SER A 17 -1.35 -14.48 -11.24
C SER A 17 -2.50 -15.44 -11.55
N ALA A 18 -3.46 -15.61 -10.64
CA ALA A 18 -4.60 -16.50 -10.88
C ALA A 18 -5.41 -16.06 -12.10
N LEU A 19 -5.64 -14.76 -12.27
CA LEU A 19 -6.33 -14.24 -13.46
C LEU A 19 -5.55 -14.51 -14.74
N LEU A 20 -4.24 -14.28 -14.75
CA LEU A 20 -3.39 -14.55 -15.92
C LEU A 20 -3.36 -16.03 -16.31
N GLU A 21 -3.59 -16.94 -15.36
CA GLU A 21 -3.81 -18.38 -15.61
C GLU A 21 -5.22 -18.71 -16.12
N GLY A 22 -6.10 -17.71 -16.27
CA GLY A 22 -7.49 -17.89 -16.68
C GLY A 22 -8.44 -18.32 -15.56
N LYS A 23 -8.00 -18.25 -14.30
CA LYS A 23 -8.82 -18.56 -13.12
C LYS A 23 -9.50 -17.31 -12.60
N GLU A 24 -10.44 -17.49 -11.69
CA GLU A 24 -11.05 -16.41 -10.92
C GLU A 24 -10.34 -16.28 -9.56
N ALA A 25 -10.25 -15.07 -9.03
CA ALA A 25 -9.60 -14.81 -7.75
C ALA A 25 -10.58 -14.23 -6.73
N ARG A 26 -10.63 -14.79 -5.52
CA ARG A 26 -11.45 -14.21 -4.43
C ARG A 26 -10.65 -13.16 -3.67
N PHE A 27 -11.18 -11.95 -3.61
CA PHE A 27 -10.58 -10.84 -2.88
C PHE A 27 -11.58 -10.30 -1.85
N GLY A 28 -11.45 -10.78 -0.61
CA GLY A 28 -12.45 -10.55 0.42
C GLY A 28 -13.79 -11.17 0.04
N ASP A 29 -14.81 -10.32 -0.10
CA ASP A 29 -16.17 -10.74 -0.46
C ASP A 29 -16.45 -10.67 -1.97
N ARG A 30 -15.51 -10.16 -2.77
CA ARG A 30 -15.63 -10.03 -4.22
C ARG A 30 -14.91 -11.17 -4.93
N ILE A 31 -15.47 -11.59 -6.07
CA ILE A 31 -14.78 -12.42 -7.06
C ILE A 31 -14.24 -11.48 -8.15
N LEU A 32 -12.97 -11.65 -8.48
CA LEU A 32 -12.26 -10.91 -9.51
C LEU A 32 -12.07 -11.81 -10.74
N ARG A 33 -12.12 -11.19 -11.90
CA ARG A 33 -12.01 -11.81 -13.22
C ARG A 33 -11.00 -11.08 -14.10
N MET A 34 -10.71 -11.65 -15.27
CA MET A 34 -9.78 -11.05 -16.24
C MET A 34 -10.14 -9.61 -16.63
N GLU A 35 -11.43 -9.26 -16.63
CA GLU A 35 -11.92 -7.89 -16.82
C GLU A 35 -11.47 -6.91 -15.71
N ASP A 36 -11.27 -7.40 -14.49
CA ASP A 36 -10.82 -6.62 -13.34
C ASP A 36 -9.28 -6.46 -13.29
N LEU A 37 -8.53 -7.07 -14.21
CA LEU A 37 -7.06 -7.05 -14.20
C LEU A 37 -6.48 -5.63 -14.13
N GLY A 38 -7.14 -4.67 -14.80
CA GLY A 38 -6.77 -3.26 -14.73
C GLY A 38 -6.98 -2.63 -13.34
N GLU A 39 -8.08 -2.97 -12.65
CA GLU A 39 -8.37 -2.49 -11.29
C GLU A 39 -7.39 -3.08 -10.28
N ILE A 40 -7.05 -4.36 -10.41
CA ILE A 40 -6.10 -5.08 -9.54
C ILE A 40 -4.70 -4.48 -9.62
N ARG A 41 -4.24 -4.19 -10.85
CA ARG A 41 -2.94 -3.53 -11.08
C ARG A 41 -2.88 -2.15 -10.43
N LYS A 42 -3.95 -1.36 -10.59
CA LYS A 42 -4.05 -0.03 -9.95
C LYS A 42 -4.03 -0.16 -8.43
N GLY A 43 -4.84 -1.04 -7.87
CA GLY A 43 -4.87 -1.29 -6.42
C GLY A 43 -3.50 -1.68 -5.87
N ARG A 44 -2.77 -2.59 -6.55
CA ARG A 44 -1.39 -2.93 -6.15
C ARG A 44 -0.49 -1.69 -6.13
N GLN A 45 -0.50 -0.89 -7.19
CA GLN A 45 0.35 0.31 -7.28
C GLN A 45 0.06 1.28 -6.14
N GLU A 46 -1.22 1.48 -5.78
CA GLU A 46 -1.59 2.33 -4.63
C GLU A 46 -0.99 1.81 -3.31
N TRP A 47 -1.00 0.49 -3.11
CA TRP A 47 -0.39 -0.13 -1.93
C TRP A 47 1.14 -0.10 -1.95
N GLU A 48 1.76 -0.21 -3.12
CA GLU A 48 3.20 -0.02 -3.30
C GLU A 48 3.61 1.41 -2.95
N GLN A 49 2.88 2.42 -3.45
CA GLN A 49 3.09 3.82 -3.08
C GLN A 49 2.94 4.03 -1.57
N ARG A 50 1.90 3.47 -0.96
CA ARG A 50 1.70 3.51 0.50
C ARG A 50 2.84 2.84 1.26
N SER A 51 3.35 1.71 0.77
CA SER A 51 4.49 1.02 1.37
C SER A 51 5.75 1.87 1.33
N LEU A 52 6.02 2.53 0.20
CA LEU A 52 7.14 3.46 0.04
C LEU A 52 6.99 4.69 0.94
N SER A 53 5.80 5.29 1.02
CA SER A 53 5.54 6.41 1.92
C SER A 53 5.64 6.03 3.40
N ALA A 54 5.19 4.83 3.79
CA ALA A 54 5.32 4.34 5.16
C ALA A 54 6.79 4.11 5.53
N GLN A 55 7.59 3.56 4.62
CA GLN A 55 9.04 3.41 4.81
C GLN A 55 9.75 4.77 4.84
N GLY A 56 9.36 5.70 3.96
CA GLY A 56 9.89 7.07 3.93
C GLY A 56 9.53 7.91 5.14
N ALA A 57 8.33 7.73 5.72
CA ALA A 57 7.94 8.39 6.97
C ALA A 57 8.62 7.77 8.20
N ALA A 58 8.90 6.46 8.17
CA ALA A 58 9.72 5.80 9.18
C ALA A 58 11.21 6.22 9.10
N ALA A 59 11.74 6.40 7.89
CA ALA A 59 13.11 6.84 7.63
C ALA A 59 13.31 8.37 7.72
N GLY A 60 12.25 9.14 7.50
CA GLY A 60 12.24 10.61 7.42
C GLY A 60 11.96 11.31 8.75
N ARG A 61 12.05 10.61 9.89
CA ARG A 61 12.33 11.28 11.17
C ARG A 61 13.84 11.50 11.22
N PRO A 62 14.36 12.70 10.90
CA PRO A 62 15.75 13.01 11.15
C PRO A 62 15.97 12.93 12.67
N THR A 63 16.37 11.76 13.15
CA THR A 63 16.96 11.59 14.47
C THR A 63 18.45 11.85 14.30
N PHE A 64 18.80 13.10 13.95
CA PHE A 64 20.15 13.59 14.24
C PHE A 64 20.24 13.74 15.75
N GLY A 65 20.68 12.68 16.44
CA GLY A 65 20.96 12.73 17.88
C GLY A 65 19.75 12.77 18.82
N GLY A 66 18.62 12.13 18.48
CA GLY A 66 17.59 11.81 19.49
C GLY A 66 16.66 12.94 19.95
N LEU A 67 16.57 14.07 19.26
CA LEU A 67 15.60 15.14 19.55
C LEU A 67 14.68 15.34 18.35
N GLY A 68 13.44 14.86 18.46
CA GLY A 68 12.39 15.07 17.46
C GLY A 68 11.95 16.53 17.44
N VAL A 69 12.04 17.19 16.30
CA VAL A 69 11.57 18.58 16.13
C VAL A 69 10.06 18.56 15.89
N SER A 70 9.29 19.12 16.81
CA SER A 70 7.88 19.46 16.61
C SER A 70 7.80 20.77 15.81
N LEU A 71 7.28 20.70 14.58
CA LEU A 71 6.88 21.91 13.85
C LEU A 71 5.56 22.40 14.44
N ALA A 72 5.64 23.31 15.41
CA ALA A 72 4.48 24.07 15.86
C ALA A 72 4.16 25.14 14.80
N ASN A 73 2.92 25.10 14.32
CA ASN A 73 2.28 26.11 13.49
C ASN A 73 2.29 27.47 14.21
N PHE A 74 3.19 28.38 13.81
CA PHE A 74 3.08 29.79 14.18
C PHE A 74 2.24 30.50 13.12
N ALA A 75 0.92 30.41 13.28
CA ALA A 75 0.03 31.42 12.75
C ALA A 75 0.13 32.63 13.68
N GLY A 76 0.53 33.77 13.15
CA GLY A 76 0.59 35.03 13.87
C GLY A 76 0.40 36.20 12.90
N GLU A 77 -0.80 36.80 13.02
CA GLU A 77 -1.19 38.21 12.81
C GLU A 77 -0.95 38.88 11.45
#